data_AF-A0A1H3GZ47-F1
#
_entry.id   AF-A0A1H3GZ47-F1
#
_cell.length_a   1.000
_cell.length_b   1.000
_cell.length_c   1.000
_cell.angle_alpha   90.00
_cell.angle_beta   90.00
_cell.angle_gamma   90.00
#
_symmetry.space_group_name_H-M   'P 1'
#
loop_
_entity.id
_entity.type
_entity.pdbx_description
1 polymer ?
#
loop_
_entity_poly.entity_id
_entity_poly.type
_entity_poly.pdbx_seq_one_letter_code
_entity_poly.pdbx_strand_id
1 'polypeptide(L)'
;MEAKEILQNDPETIKFRRNSKTLVILGTGVMVFAFWTIVKIAAYLILGVPIVDEEELGETDELFLIIFYVILVVVLLGDVIIRLIVGLCLRSEGLGKRVKSGYLVLNVWLILFGVVSLWLEIEDLMMLNDTFVDEYITLFMELSSFLILIEAFIAAIGARRYKSRKVRAM
;
A
#
# COMPACT_ATOMS: atom_id res chain seq x y z
N MET A 1 -19.80 9.59 -40.78
CA MET A 1 -19.23 9.89 -39.45
C MET A 1 -20.41 9.96 -38.50
N GLU A 2 -20.59 9.21 -37.42
CA GLU A 2 -19.65 8.55 -36.51
C GLU A 2 -20.39 7.48 -35.66
N ALA A 3 -21.16 6.59 -36.29
CA ALA A 3 -21.71 5.40 -35.60
C ALA A 3 -20.64 4.34 -35.23
N LYS A 4 -19.35 4.73 -35.21
CA LYS A 4 -18.21 3.87 -34.86
C LYS A 4 -17.87 3.90 -33.36
N GLU A 5 -18.44 4.84 -32.61
CA GLU A 5 -18.21 4.97 -31.16
C GLU A 5 -19.19 4.15 -30.30
N ILE A 6 -20.24 3.60 -30.90
CA ILE A 6 -21.10 2.63 -30.22
C ILE A 6 -20.34 1.29 -30.18
N LEU A 7 -19.80 0.96 -29.00
CA LEU A 7 -19.68 -0.42 -28.51
C LEU A 7 -18.70 -1.35 -29.25
N GLN A 8 -17.38 -1.12 -29.17
CA GLN A 8 -16.50 -2.27 -28.94
C GLN A 8 -16.67 -2.75 -27.49
N ASN A 9 -17.81 -3.39 -27.21
CA ASN A 9 -18.01 -4.23 -26.03
C ASN A 9 -17.28 -5.58 -26.17
N ASP A 10 -16.12 -5.55 -26.80
CA ASP A 10 -15.22 -6.69 -26.81
C ASP A 10 -14.86 -7.04 -25.35
N PRO A 11 -14.88 -8.33 -24.98
CA PRO A 11 -14.55 -8.76 -23.62
C PRO A 11 -13.23 -8.18 -23.10
N GLU A 12 -12.22 -7.99 -23.95
CA GLU A 12 -10.94 -7.40 -23.55
C GLU A 12 -11.06 -5.90 -23.23
N THR A 13 -11.84 -5.15 -24.01
CA THR A 13 -12.06 -3.71 -23.78
C THR A 13 -12.87 -3.45 -22.50
N ILE A 14 -13.84 -4.33 -22.20
CA ILE A 14 -14.58 -4.29 -20.92
C ILE A 14 -13.63 -4.57 -19.75
N LYS A 15 -12.79 -5.62 -19.84
CA LYS A 15 -11.78 -5.95 -18.82
C LYS A 15 -10.79 -4.80 -18.62
N PHE A 16 -10.33 -4.16 -19.69
CA PHE A 16 -9.43 -3.01 -19.60
C PHE A 16 -10.07 -1.81 -18.89
N ARG A 17 -11.31 -1.45 -19.24
CA ARG A 17 -12.04 -0.37 -18.57
C ARG A 17 -12.25 -0.65 -17.08
N ARG A 18 -12.59 -1.89 -16.74
CA ARG A 18 -12.72 -2.32 -15.34
C ARG A 18 -11.39 -2.18 -14.60
N ASN A 19 -10.32 -2.76 -15.12
CA ASN A 19 -8.99 -2.68 -14.49
C ASN A 19 -8.50 -1.24 -14.35
N SER A 20 -8.79 -0.37 -15.33
CA SER A 20 -8.43 1.06 -15.26
C SER A 20 -9.17 1.79 -14.14
N LYS A 21 -10.48 1.54 -13.98
CA LYS A 21 -11.25 2.08 -12.85
C LYS A 21 -10.76 1.52 -11.51
N THR A 22 -10.52 0.22 -11.44
CA THR A 22 -9.95 -0.44 -10.26
C THR A 22 -8.60 0.18 -9.88
N LEU A 23 -7.71 0.45 -10.83
CA LEU A 23 -6.43 1.11 -10.58
C LEU A 23 -6.57 2.51 -9.97
N VAL A 24 -7.57 3.28 -10.39
CA VAL A 24 -7.84 4.61 -9.81
C VAL A 24 -8.29 4.49 -8.36
N ILE A 25 -9.21 3.56 -8.08
CA ILE A 25 -9.75 3.32 -6.74
C ILE A 25 -8.64 2.80 -5.81
N LEU A 26 -7.94 1.74 -6.23
CA LEU A 26 -6.89 1.14 -5.43
C LEU A 26 -5.68 2.06 -5.27
N GLY A 27 -5.29 2.81 -6.31
CA GLY A 27 -4.25 3.83 -6.19
C GLY A 27 -4.62 4.91 -5.16
N THR A 28 -5.91 5.25 -5.05
CA THR A 28 -6.41 6.14 -3.99
C THR A 28 -6.37 5.45 -2.63
N GLY A 29 -6.75 4.18 -2.55
CA GLY A 29 -6.63 3.37 -1.33
C GLY A 29 -5.18 3.31 -0.80
N VAL A 30 -4.19 3.07 -1.67
CA VAL A 30 -2.76 3.09 -1.28
C VAL A 30 -2.37 4.45 -0.70
N MET A 31 -2.85 5.56 -1.27
CA MET A 31 -2.58 6.90 -0.73
C MET A 31 -3.26 7.13 0.63
N VAL A 32 -4.48 6.62 0.82
CA VAL A 32 -5.18 6.68 2.13
C VAL A 32 -4.42 5.88 3.20
N PHE A 33 -3.91 4.69 2.86
CA PHE A 33 -3.08 3.93 3.78
C PHE A 33 -1.73 4.58 4.08
N ALA A 34 -1.14 5.30 3.12
CA ALA A 34 0.04 6.13 3.40
C ALA A 34 -0.29 7.23 4.43
N PHE A 35 -1.47 7.85 4.32
CA PHE A 35 -1.93 8.83 5.30
C PHE A 35 -2.21 8.19 6.67
N TRP A 36 -2.72 6.96 6.70
CA TRP A 36 -2.90 6.20 7.96
C TRP A 36 -1.58 6.01 8.70
N THR A 37 -0.47 5.70 8.00
CA THR A 37 0.86 5.63 8.62
C THR A 37 1.26 6.98 9.25
N ILE A 38 0.97 8.11 8.60
CA ILE A 38 1.21 9.44 9.18
C ILE A 38 0.37 9.64 10.46
N VAL A 39 -0.90 9.25 10.43
CA VAL A 39 -1.79 9.32 11.60
C VAL A 39 -1.25 8.48 12.75
N LYS A 40 -0.77 7.25 12.48
CA LYS A 40 -0.09 6.41 13.48
C LYS A 40 1.11 7.13 14.11
N ILE A 41 2.02 7.66 13.29
CA ILE A 41 3.20 8.42 13.77
C ILE A 41 2.78 9.62 14.62
N ALA A 42 1.80 10.40 14.16
CA ALA A 42 1.33 11.57 14.90
C ALA A 42 0.67 11.18 16.23
N ALA A 43 -0.09 10.09 16.26
CA ALA A 43 -0.67 9.55 17.48
C ALA A 43 0.43 9.17 18.48
N TYR A 44 1.48 8.47 18.04
CA TYR A 44 2.62 8.13 18.91
C TYR A 44 3.32 9.38 19.45
N LEU A 45 3.64 10.36 18.59
CA LEU A 45 4.36 11.57 19.00
C LEU A 45 3.54 12.50 19.92
N ILE A 46 2.22 12.58 19.73
CA ILE A 46 1.35 13.52 20.47
C ILE A 46 0.80 12.89 21.75
N LEU A 47 0.37 11.62 21.68
CA LEU A 47 -0.27 10.92 22.79
C LEU A 47 0.73 10.23 23.71
N GLY A 48 2.02 10.21 23.34
CA GLY A 48 3.08 9.59 24.15
C GLY A 48 2.89 8.08 24.31
N VAL A 49 2.19 7.44 23.37
CA VAL A 49 2.02 5.98 23.38
C VAL A 49 3.40 5.38 23.03
N PRO A 50 4.01 4.58 23.93
CA PRO A 50 5.29 3.96 23.65
C PRO A 50 5.15 3.00 22.46
N ILE A 51 6.08 3.08 21.50
CA ILE A 51 6.10 2.22 20.30
C ILE A 51 6.68 0.85 20.63
N VAL A 52 7.48 0.78 21.69
CA VAL A 52 8.09 -0.43 22.23
C VAL A 52 7.83 -0.41 23.72
N ASP A 53 7.43 -1.56 24.28
CA ASP A 53 7.24 -1.68 25.72
C ASP A 53 8.59 -1.43 26.41
N GLU A 54 8.64 -0.47 27.34
CA GLU A 54 9.88 -0.11 28.03
C GLU A 54 10.44 -1.31 28.82
N GLU A 55 9.57 -2.26 29.19
CA GLU A 55 9.94 -3.52 29.84
C GLU A 55 10.71 -4.49 28.93
N GLU A 56 10.48 -4.46 27.60
CA GLU A 56 11.21 -5.33 26.64
C GLU A 56 12.63 -4.83 26.35
N LEU A 57 12.87 -3.52 26.54
CA LEU A 57 14.14 -2.86 26.23
C LEU A 57 15.14 -2.85 27.39
N GLY A 58 14.71 -3.19 28.62
CA GLY A 58 15.56 -3.25 29.82
C GLY A 58 16.22 -1.90 30.18
N GLU A 59 17.28 -1.91 30.98
CA GLU A 59 18.13 -0.72 31.23
C GLU A 59 18.95 -0.36 29.97
N THR A 60 18.29 0.06 28.90
CA THR A 60 18.96 0.61 27.72
C THR A 60 19.28 2.10 27.93
N ASP A 61 20.42 2.53 27.41
CA ASP A 61 20.86 3.92 27.42
C ASP A 61 19.81 4.83 26.73
N GLU A 62 19.42 5.93 27.38
CA GLU A 62 18.48 6.92 26.83
C GLU A 62 18.91 7.40 25.43
N LEU A 63 20.22 7.49 25.19
CA LEU A 63 20.77 7.89 23.89
C LEU A 63 20.47 6.85 22.80
N PHE A 64 20.49 5.55 23.15
CA PHE A 64 20.14 4.47 22.21
C PHE A 64 18.66 4.55 21.82
N LEU A 65 17.76 4.78 22.78
CA LEU A 65 16.33 4.92 22.52
C LEU A 65 16.04 6.09 21.57
N ILE A 66 16.68 7.25 21.78
CA ILE A 66 16.51 8.41 20.89
C ILE A 66 16.96 8.08 19.47
N ILE A 67 18.12 7.45 19.29
CA ILE A 67 18.62 7.05 17.97
C ILE A 67 17.65 6.06 17.30
N PHE A 68 17.15 5.08 18.05
CA PHE A 68 16.18 4.10 17.55
C PHE A 68 14.90 4.78 17.06
N TYR A 69 14.31 5.68 17.85
CA TYR A 69 13.11 6.44 17.45
C TYR A 69 13.34 7.30 16.21
N VAL A 70 14.49 7.96 16.10
CA VAL A 70 14.84 8.76 14.91
C VAL A 70 14.93 7.88 13.66
N ILE A 71 15.57 6.71 13.75
CA ILE A 71 15.65 5.76 12.63
C ILE A 71 14.26 5.27 12.26
N LEU A 72 13.41 4.92 13.24
CA LEU A 72 12.06 4.45 13.03
C LEU A 72 11.20 5.51 12.29
N VAL A 73 11.26 6.77 12.71
CA VAL A 73 10.56 7.86 12.01
C VAL A 73 11.05 8.03 10.57
N VAL A 74 12.36 7.96 10.33
CA VAL A 74 12.93 8.06 8.97
C VAL A 74 12.46 6.91 8.09
N VAL A 75 12.43 5.69 8.61
CA VAL A 75 11.94 4.50 7.88
C VAL A 75 10.46 4.64 7.54
N LEU A 76 9.62 5.07 8.51
CA LEU A 76 8.19 5.26 8.28
C LEU A 76 7.90 6.38 7.28
N LEU A 77 8.64 7.49 7.32
CA LEU A 77 8.55 8.55 6.31
C LEU A 77 8.93 8.03 4.91
N GLY A 78 9.97 7.19 4.84
CA GLY A 78 10.35 6.50 3.61
C GLY A 78 9.22 5.63 3.04
N ASP A 79 8.58 4.82 3.88
CA ASP A 79 7.42 4.00 3.50
C ASP A 79 6.27 4.85 2.96
N VAL A 80 5.91 5.93 3.66
CA VAL A 80 4.89 6.89 3.24
C VAL A 80 5.20 7.45 1.85
N ILE A 81 6.43 7.91 1.62
CA ILE A 81 6.86 8.46 0.32
C ILE A 81 6.73 7.41 -0.77
N ILE A 82 7.19 6.17 -0.53
CA ILE A 82 7.09 5.07 -1.50
C ILE A 82 5.63 4.76 -1.82
N ARG A 83 4.77 4.63 -0.81
CA ARG A 83 3.33 4.39 -1.00
C ARG A 83 2.66 5.52 -1.78
N LEU A 84 2.99 6.77 -1.50
CA LEU A 84 2.45 7.92 -2.24
C LEU A 84 2.89 7.88 -3.72
N ILE A 85 4.17 7.60 -4.00
CA ILE A 85 4.67 7.45 -5.37
C ILE A 85 3.92 6.35 -6.11
N VAL A 86 3.77 5.18 -5.48
CA VAL A 86 3.06 4.03 -6.05
C VAL A 86 1.59 4.35 -6.28
N GLY A 87 0.89 4.93 -5.30
CA GLY A 87 -0.51 5.31 -5.39
C GLY A 87 -0.79 6.35 -6.48
N LEU A 88 0.05 7.38 -6.58
CA LEU A 88 -0.04 8.40 -7.64
C LEU A 88 0.23 7.79 -9.03
N CYS A 89 1.19 6.87 -9.15
CA CYS A 89 1.49 6.17 -10.39
C CYS A 89 0.33 5.26 -10.83
N LEU A 90 -0.22 4.45 -9.91
CA LEU A 90 -1.39 3.59 -10.15
C LEU A 90 -2.59 4.40 -10.60
N ARG A 91 -2.90 5.48 -9.89
CA ARG A 91 -4.00 6.40 -10.24
C ARG A 91 -3.79 7.03 -11.61
N SER A 92 -2.59 7.53 -11.89
CA SER A 92 -2.25 8.13 -13.18
C SER A 92 -2.38 7.12 -14.33
N GLU A 93 -1.94 5.88 -14.11
CA GLU A 93 -2.05 4.82 -15.11
C GLU A 93 -3.50 4.39 -15.37
N GLY A 94 -4.32 4.33 -14.32
CA GLY A 94 -5.77 4.08 -14.41
C GLY A 94 -6.53 5.20 -15.13
N LEU A 95 -6.04 6.44 -15.05
CA LEU A 95 -6.55 7.59 -15.84
C LEU A 95 -6.03 7.59 -17.30
N GLY A 96 -5.32 6.55 -17.72
CA GLY A 96 -4.82 6.40 -19.10
C GLY A 96 -3.49 7.11 -19.37
N LYS A 97 -2.86 7.76 -18.39
CA LYS A 97 -1.54 8.38 -18.57
C LYS A 97 -0.47 7.31 -18.78
N ARG A 98 0.61 7.66 -19.50
CA ARG A 98 1.79 6.79 -19.67
C ARG A 98 2.66 6.91 -18.42
N VAL A 99 2.83 5.80 -17.70
CA VAL A 99 3.64 5.74 -16.48
C VAL A 99 4.72 4.68 -16.65
N LYS A 100 5.95 4.97 -16.23
CA LYS A 100 7.08 4.03 -16.29
C LYS A 100 6.80 2.81 -15.42
N SER A 101 7.30 1.64 -15.80
CA SER A 101 7.08 0.37 -15.06
C SER A 101 7.76 0.32 -13.68
N GLY A 102 8.67 1.26 -13.38
CA GLY A 102 9.48 1.22 -12.15
C GLY A 102 8.67 1.19 -10.86
N TYR A 103 7.50 1.83 -10.81
CA TYR A 103 6.65 1.80 -9.61
C TYR A 103 6.09 0.39 -9.31
N LEU A 104 6.05 -0.53 -10.29
CA LEU A 104 5.63 -1.90 -10.04
C LEU A 104 6.64 -2.66 -9.19
N VAL A 105 7.94 -2.35 -9.34
CA VAL A 105 8.99 -2.91 -8.47
C VAL A 105 8.80 -2.41 -7.05
N LEU A 106 8.50 -1.11 -6.89
CA LEU A 106 8.15 -0.54 -5.59
C LEU A 106 6.88 -1.16 -5.00
N ASN A 107 5.87 -1.46 -5.82
CA ASN A 107 4.66 -2.14 -5.35
C ASN A 107 4.98 -3.57 -4.87
N VAL A 108 5.82 -4.32 -5.58
CA VAL A 108 6.28 -5.64 -5.12
C VAL A 108 7.04 -5.52 -3.80
N TRP A 109 7.89 -4.51 -3.65
CA TRP A 109 8.57 -4.23 -2.39
C TRP A 109 7.58 -3.99 -1.24
N LEU A 110 6.56 -3.16 -1.46
CA LEU A 110 5.50 -2.90 -0.47
C LEU A 110 4.71 -4.17 -0.13
N ILE A 111 4.45 -5.05 -1.09
CA ILE A 111 3.80 -6.35 -0.85
C ILE A 111 4.67 -7.22 0.05
N LEU A 112 5.98 -7.34 -0.23
CA LEU A 112 6.90 -8.11 0.60
C LEU A 112 6.97 -7.56 2.03
N PHE A 113 7.03 -6.24 2.18
CA PHE A 113 7.00 -5.59 3.48
C PHE A 113 5.67 -5.86 4.21
N GLY A 114 4.55 -5.83 3.49
CA GLY A 114 3.24 -6.19 4.03
C GLY A 114 3.14 -7.63 4.51
N VAL A 115 3.81 -8.59 3.86
CA VAL A 115 3.89 -9.99 4.36
C VAL A 115 4.63 -10.05 5.68
N VAL A 116 5.77 -9.38 5.81
CA VAL A 116 6.55 -9.35 7.06
C VAL A 116 5.75 -8.67 8.17
N SER A 117 5.11 -7.54 7.88
CA SER A 117 4.27 -6.82 8.84
C SER A 117 3.11 -7.69 9.32
N LEU A 118 2.38 -8.34 8.41
CA LEU A 118 1.28 -9.23 8.77
C LEU A 118 1.75 -10.44 9.58
N TRP A 119 2.94 -10.96 9.30
CA TRP A 119 3.50 -12.06 10.07
C TRP A 119 3.72 -11.66 11.54
N LEU A 120 4.32 -10.49 11.78
CA LEU A 120 4.56 -9.97 13.12
C LEU A 120 3.24 -9.73 13.87
N GLU A 121 2.26 -9.09 13.24
CA GLU A 121 0.95 -8.83 13.85
C GLU A 121 0.18 -10.13 14.20
N ILE A 122 0.35 -11.19 13.40
CA ILE A 122 -0.25 -12.50 13.71
C ILE A 122 0.47 -13.16 14.88
N GLU A 123 1.79 -13.03 14.96
CA GLU A 123 2.58 -13.54 16.07
C GLU A 123 2.18 -12.85 17.39
N ASP A 124 2.06 -11.53 17.38
CA ASP A 124 1.62 -10.73 18.53
C ASP A 124 0.21 -11.15 18.99
N LEU A 125 -0.74 -11.27 18.06
CA LEU A 125 -2.12 -11.73 18.36
C LEU A 125 -2.16 -13.13 18.98
N MET A 126 -1.20 -14.00 18.66
CA MET A 126 -1.13 -15.35 19.25
C MET A 126 -0.55 -15.35 20.66
N MET A 127 0.20 -14.31 21.04
CA MET A 127 0.85 -14.20 22.36
C MET A 127 0.02 -13.42 23.38
N LEU A 128 -0.95 -12.59 22.96
CA LEU A 128 -1.72 -11.70 23.83
C LEU A 128 -3.05 -12.30 24.32
N ASN A 129 -3.35 -12.11 25.62
CA ASN A 129 -4.56 -12.57 26.30
C ASN A 129 -5.57 -11.46 26.65
N ASP A 130 -5.21 -10.16 26.61
CA ASP A 130 -6.05 -9.09 27.20
C ASP A 130 -6.37 -7.87 26.30
N THR A 131 -5.69 -7.63 25.18
CA THR A 131 -5.89 -6.45 24.28
C THR A 131 -6.46 -6.78 22.89
N PHE A 132 -7.39 -7.74 22.85
CA PHE A 132 -7.96 -8.28 21.60
C PHE A 132 -8.53 -7.23 20.61
N VAL A 133 -9.11 -6.12 21.10
CA VAL A 133 -9.83 -5.16 20.23
C VAL A 133 -8.87 -4.30 19.40
N ASP A 134 -7.80 -3.79 19.99
CA ASP A 134 -6.88 -2.86 19.32
C ASP A 134 -5.97 -3.60 18.33
N GLU A 135 -5.52 -4.81 18.70
CA GLU A 135 -4.78 -5.72 17.82
C GLU A 135 -5.64 -6.15 16.62
N TYR A 136 -6.92 -6.46 16.83
CA TYR A 136 -7.82 -6.83 15.74
C TYR A 136 -8.01 -5.69 14.73
N ILE A 137 -8.17 -4.44 15.20
CA ILE A 137 -8.29 -3.27 14.32
C ILE A 137 -6.99 -3.08 13.53
N THR A 138 -5.83 -3.23 14.18
CA THR A 138 -4.53 -3.08 13.53
C THR A 138 -4.32 -4.15 12.46
N LEU A 139 -4.56 -5.42 12.79
CA LEU A 139 -4.51 -6.53 11.84
C LEU A 139 -5.47 -6.33 10.66
N PHE A 140 -6.70 -5.88 10.91
CA PHE A 140 -7.68 -5.60 9.85
C PHE A 140 -7.21 -4.51 8.89
N MET A 141 -6.59 -3.44 9.44
CA MET A 141 -6.03 -2.35 8.64
C MET A 141 -4.84 -2.81 7.81
N GLU A 142 -3.93 -3.59 8.39
CA GLU A 142 -2.77 -4.14 7.67
C GLU A 142 -3.20 -5.12 6.58
N LEU A 143 -4.16 -6.00 6.87
CA LEU A 143 -4.69 -6.96 5.89
C LEU A 143 -5.39 -6.24 4.73
N SER A 144 -6.18 -5.20 5.02
CA SER A 144 -6.85 -4.40 4.01
C SER A 144 -5.84 -3.66 3.12
N SER A 145 -4.80 -3.07 3.72
CA SER A 145 -3.69 -2.43 3.00
C SER A 145 -3.00 -3.44 2.07
N PHE A 146 -2.69 -4.64 2.58
CA PHE A 146 -2.05 -5.70 1.83
C PHE A 146 -2.87 -6.18 0.63
N LEU A 147 -4.17 -6.42 0.83
CA LEU A 147 -5.09 -6.82 -0.25
C LEU A 147 -5.17 -5.75 -1.34
N ILE A 148 -5.23 -4.46 -0.98
CA ILE A 148 -5.23 -3.36 -1.96
C ILE A 148 -3.95 -3.38 -2.81
N LEU A 149 -2.78 -3.61 -2.20
CA LEU A 149 -1.50 -3.66 -2.93
C LEU A 149 -1.48 -4.80 -3.95
N ILE A 150 -1.94 -6.00 -3.55
CA ILE A 150 -2.04 -7.17 -4.44
C ILE A 150 -3.01 -6.91 -5.59
N GLU A 151 -4.22 -6.45 -5.30
CA GLU A 151 -5.21 -6.19 -6.34
C GLU A 151 -4.73 -5.09 -7.31
N ALA A 152 -4.06 -4.06 -6.78
CA ALA A 152 -3.50 -2.98 -7.58
C ALA A 152 -2.41 -3.52 -8.53
N PHE A 153 -1.57 -4.42 -8.04
CA PHE A 153 -0.53 -5.06 -8.84
C PHE A 153 -1.12 -5.91 -9.97
N ILE A 154 -2.11 -6.75 -9.67
CA ILE A 154 -2.80 -7.59 -10.66
C ILE A 154 -3.50 -6.71 -11.71
N ALA A 155 -4.22 -5.67 -11.27
CA ALA A 155 -4.92 -4.73 -12.15
C ALA A 155 -3.94 -3.99 -13.06
N ALA A 156 -2.77 -3.60 -12.55
CA ALA A 156 -1.73 -2.91 -13.32
C ALA A 156 -1.14 -3.80 -14.42
N ILE A 157 -0.83 -5.06 -14.09
CA ILE A 157 -0.37 -6.05 -15.08
C ILE A 157 -1.44 -6.25 -16.16
N GLY A 158 -2.70 -6.41 -15.76
CA GLY A 158 -3.82 -6.59 -16.67
C GLY A 158 -3.99 -5.41 -17.63
N ALA A 159 -3.93 -4.18 -17.12
CA ALA A 159 -4.04 -2.97 -17.93
C ALA A 159 -2.87 -2.82 -18.92
N ARG A 160 -1.64 -3.16 -18.51
CA ARG A 160 -0.45 -3.09 -19.35
C ARG A 160 -0.44 -4.13 -20.46
N ARG A 161 -0.83 -5.38 -20.16
CA ARG A 161 -0.93 -6.44 -21.17
C ARG A 161 -1.86 -6.05 -22.31
N TYR A 162 -3.01 -5.43 -21.99
CA TYR A 162 -3.94 -4.93 -23.01
C TYR A 162 -3.31 -3.80 -23.84
N LYS A 163 -2.69 -2.79 -23.21
CA LYS A 163 -2.00 -1.69 -23.93
C LYS A 163 -0.93 -2.23 -24.88
N SER A 164 -0.10 -3.17 -24.44
CA SER A 164 0.96 -3.76 -25.27
C SER A 164 0.43 -4.59 -26.45
N ARG A 165 -0.69 -5.31 -26.28
CA ARG A 165 -1.33 -6.05 -27.37
C ARG A 165 -1.90 -5.12 -28.44
N LYS A 166 -2.57 -4.04 -28.02
CA LYS A 166 -3.16 -3.06 -28.94
C LYS A 166 -2.09 -2.34 -29.77
N VAL A 167 -0.93 -2.03 -29.19
CA VAL A 167 0.20 -1.42 -29.92
C VAL A 167 0.81 -2.39 -30.95
N ARG A 168 0.80 -3.71 -30.72
CA ARG A 168 1.30 -4.70 -31.69
C ARG A 168 0.32 -5.01 -32.83
N ALA A 169 -0.96 -4.70 -32.65
CA ALA A 169 -2.01 -4.92 -33.63
C ALA A 169 -2.24 -3.70 -34.55
N MET A 170 -1.63 -2.55 -34.24
CA MET A 170 -1.57 -1.35 -35.07
C MET A 170 -0.27 -1.32 -35.85
#